data_AF-A0A3D4EKP8-F1
#
_entry.id   AF-A0A3D4EKP8-F1
#
_cell.length_a   1.000
_cell.length_b   1.000
_cell.length_c   1.000
_cell.angle_alpha   90.00
_cell.angle_beta   90.00
_cell.angle_gamma   90.00
#
_symmetry.space_group_name_H-M   'P 1'
#
loop_
_entity.id
_entity.type
_entity.pdbx_description
1 polymer ?
#
loop_
_entity_poly.entity_id
_entity_poly.type
_entity_poly.pdbx_seq_one_letter_code
_entity_poly.pdbx_strand_id
1 'polypeptide(L)' 'WGGFAKKKAAKVNKQKHHILTSGHPSPLSANRGYWFGNQHFSKTNTLLQQQDLVPIQW' A
#
# COMPACT_ATOMS: atom_id res chain seq x y z
N TRP A 1 2.60 -5.97 -0.98
CA TRP A 1 1.55 -6.68 -0.23
C TRP A 1 1.98 -8.08 0.17
N GLY A 2 1.57 -8.55 1.34
CA GLY A 2 2.04 -9.83 1.89
C GLY A 2 3.39 -9.76 2.60
N GLY A 3 3.73 -10.83 3.33
CA GLY A 3 4.88 -10.87 4.25
C GLY A 3 6.23 -10.63 3.57
N PHE A 4 6.45 -11.22 2.40
CA PHE A 4 7.71 -11.05 1.65
C PHE A 4 7.94 -9.58 1.24
N ALA A 5 6.88 -8.88 0.77
CA ALA A 5 6.97 -7.47 0.44
C ALA A 5 7.20 -6.60 1.68
N LYS A 6 6.55 -6.91 2.81
CA LYS A 6 6.76 -6.21 4.09
C LYS A 6 8.22 -6.30 4.55
N LYS A 7 8.89 -7.44 4.36
CA LYS A 7 10.33 -7.59 4.66
C LYS A 7 11.19 -6.65 3.81
N LYS A 8 10.85 -6.45 2.53
CA LYS A 8 11.57 -5.51 1.65
C LYS A 8 11.34 -4.04 2.02
N ALA A 9 10.21 -3.71 2.64
CA ALA A 9 9.92 -2.35 3.10
C ALA A 9 10.95 -1.81 4.10
N ALA A 10 11.69 -2.69 4.81
CA ALA A 10 12.78 -2.30 5.69
C ALA A 10 13.93 -1.57 4.96
N LYS A 11 14.07 -1.77 3.63
CA LYS A 11 15.10 -1.10 2.82
C LYS A 11 14.69 0.28 2.31
N VAL A 12 13.45 0.70 2.56
CA VAL A 12 12.91 1.98 2.08
C VAL A 12 13.07 3.03 3.18
N ASN A 13 13.60 4.20 2.82
CA ASN A 13 13.71 5.33 3.74
C ASN A 13 12.32 5.94 4.01
N LYS A 14 11.78 5.71 5.22
CA LYS A 14 10.46 6.17 5.65
C LYS A 14 10.35 7.68 5.86
N GLN A 15 11.46 8.41 5.98
CA GLN A 15 11.45 9.87 6.06
C GLN A 15 11.20 10.51 4.68
N LYS A 16 11.51 9.78 3.60
CA LYS A 16 11.36 10.26 2.22
C LYS A 16 10.14 9.65 1.51
N HIS A 17 9.70 8.47 1.93
CA HIS A 17 8.66 7.71 1.24
C HIS A 17 7.57 7.24 2.20
N HIS A 18 6.32 7.31 1.73
CA HIS A 18 5.18 6.69 2.41
C HIS A 18 5.03 5.23 1.95
N ILE A 19 4.81 4.32 2.92
CA ILE A 19 4.67 2.89 2.65
C ILE A 19 3.29 2.42 3.08
N LEU A 20 2.46 2.03 2.11
CA LEU A 20 1.18 1.37 2.38
C LEU A 20 1.37 -0.15 2.44
N THR A 21 0.89 -0.80 3.50
CA THR A 21 0.99 -2.27 3.64
C THR A 21 -0.36 -2.91 3.96
N SER A 22 -0.59 -4.10 3.41
CA SER A 22 -1.75 -4.96 3.70
C SER A 22 -1.37 -6.44 3.48
N GLY A 23 -2.33 -7.34 3.69
CA GLY A 23 -2.23 -8.76 3.31
C GLY A 23 -2.02 -8.94 1.81
N HIS A 24 -1.76 -10.16 1.36
CA HIS A 24 -1.65 -10.44 -0.07
C HIS A 24 -3.06 -10.60 -0.68
N PRO A 25 -3.31 -10.20 -1.94
CA PRO A 25 -4.60 -10.39 -2.61
C PRO A 25 -4.97 -11.87 -2.86
N SER A 26 -4.01 -12.80 -2.76
CA SER A 26 -4.28 -14.24 -2.89
C SER A 26 -5.39 -14.70 -1.93
N PRO A 27 -6.29 -15.62 -2.34
CA PRO A 27 -7.39 -16.13 -1.52
C PRO A 27 -6.96 -16.57 -0.12
N LEU A 28 -5.77 -17.19 0.01
CA LEU A 28 -5.22 -17.65 1.29
C LEU A 28 -5.13 -16.54 2.35
N SER A 29 -4.86 -15.30 1.94
CA SER A 29 -4.74 -14.13 2.82
C SER A 29 -5.97 -13.23 2.74
N ALA A 30 -6.57 -13.08 1.56
CA ALA A 30 -7.69 -12.18 1.35
C ALA A 30 -8.95 -12.67 2.08
N ASN A 31 -9.25 -13.97 2.01
CA ASN A 31 -10.41 -14.57 2.67
C ASN A 31 -10.27 -14.59 4.20
N ARG A 32 -9.06 -14.39 4.71
CA ARG A 32 -8.78 -14.21 6.15
C ARG A 32 -8.94 -12.75 6.61
N GLY A 33 -9.41 -11.86 5.73
CA GLY A 33 -9.69 -10.45 6.04
C GLY A 33 -8.48 -9.52 5.97
N TYR A 34 -7.32 -9.97 5.47
CA TYR A 34 -6.11 -9.14 5.47
C TYR A 34 -5.97 -8.23 4.22
N TRP A 35 -6.77 -8.46 3.18
CA TRP A 35 -6.69 -7.72 1.91
C TRP A 35 -7.80 -6.68 1.74
N PHE A 36 -9.05 -7.10 1.88
CA PHE A 36 -10.20 -6.25 1.57
C PHE A 36 -10.31 -5.05 2.53
N GLY A 37 -10.82 -3.92 2.03
CA GLY A 37 -10.95 -2.68 2.81
C GLY A 37 -9.66 -1.88 2.98
N ASN A 38 -8.54 -2.30 2.38
CA ASN A 38 -7.26 -1.59 2.56
C ASN A 38 -7.24 -0.17 1.94
N GLN A 39 -8.03 0.06 0.88
CA GLN A 39 -8.17 1.35 0.17
C GLN A 39 -6.85 1.94 -0.36
N HIS A 40 -5.89 1.10 -0.78
CA HIS A 40 -4.57 1.60 -1.16
C HIS A 40 -4.60 2.52 -2.40
N PHE A 41 -5.47 2.27 -3.38
CA PHE A 41 -5.54 3.10 -4.58
C PHE A 41 -5.94 4.54 -4.28
N SER A 42 -7.03 4.73 -3.53
CA SER A 42 -7.48 6.06 -3.10
C SER A 42 -6.48 6.71 -2.13
N LYS A 43 -5.95 5.96 -1.15
CA LYS A 43 -4.92 6.46 -0.23
C LYS A 43 -3.67 6.95 -0.96
N THR A 44 -3.21 6.23 -1.99
CA THR A 44 -2.08 6.67 -2.82
C THR A 44 -2.40 8.00 -3.49
N ASN A 45 -3.59 8.15 -4.09
CA ASN A 45 -3.97 9.41 -4.73
C ASN A 45 -4.09 10.55 -3.71
N THR A 46 -4.63 10.30 -2.51
CA THR A 46 -4.64 11.31 -1.43
C THR A 46 -3.24 11.75 -1.05
N LEU A 47 -2.28 10.81 -0.93
CA LEU A 47 -0.89 11.14 -0.62
C LEU A 47 -0.23 11.95 -1.74
N LEU A 48 -0.49 11.61 -3.00
CA LEU A 48 0.01 12.37 -4.15
C LEU A 48 -0.53 13.81 -4.13
N GLN A 49 -1.83 13.98 -3.93
CA GLN A 49 -2.46 15.30 -3.85
C GLN A 49 -1.93 16.14 -2.70
N GLN A 50 -1.66 15.54 -1.54
CA GLN A 50 -1.03 16.24 -0.40
C GLN A 50 0.39 16.75 -0.70
N GLN A 51 1.02 16.23 -1.74
CA GLN A 51 2.34 16.64 -2.21
C GLN A 51 2.27 17.45 -3.51
N ASP A 52 1.06 17.93 -3.88
CA ASP A 52 0.79 18.65 -5.13
C ASP A 52 1.16 17.86 -6.40
N LEU A 53 1.13 16.53 -6.31
CA LEU A 53 1.39 15.61 -7.42
C LEU A 53 0.10 15.15 -8.10
N VAL A 54 0.21 14.84 -9.38
CA VAL A 54 -0.92 14.37 -10.19
C VAL A 54 -1.39 12.98 -9.70
N PRO A 55 -2.69 12.79 -9.41
CA PRO A 55 -3.25 11.49 -9.05
C PRO A 55 -3.11 10.47 -10.18
N ILE A 56 -3.03 9.19 -9.82
CA ILE A 56 -3.03 8.09 -10.79
C ILE A 56 -4.46 7.80 -11.23
N GLN A 57 -4.68 7.68 -12.54
CA GLN A 57 -5.89 7.09 -13.12
C GLN A 57 -5.73 5.56 -13.10
N TRP A 58 -6.32 4.92 -12.08
CA TRP A 58 -6.19 3.49 -11.80
C TRP A 58 -7.04 2.61 -12.72
#